data_AF-A0A974T2J4-F1
#
_entry.id   AF-A0A974T2J4-F1
#
_cell.length_a   1.000
_cell.length_b   1.000
_cell.length_c   1.000
_cell.angle_alpha   90.00
_cell.angle_beta   90.00
_cell.angle_gamma   90.00
#
_symmetry.space_group_name_H-M   'P 1'
#
loop_
_entity.id
_entity.type
_entity.pdbx_description
1 polymer ?
#
loop_
_entity_poly.entity_id
_entity_poly.type
_entity_poly.pdbx_seq_one_letter_code
_entity_poly.pdbx_strand_id
1 'polypeptide(L)'
;MSTLKSAGLAALTLLAVGAALLWSGNGPAPFGSFIGQAEARIGRPATPMSYAGVARRTTRRSVAYGAAAGAAAAGTYYYAAPGCRQVVNSYGQIVYRCP
;
A
#
# COMPACT_ATOMS: atom_id res chain seq x y z
N MET A 1 55.22 -36.20 9.09
CA MET A 1 53.92 -36.59 8.49
C MET A 1 52.72 -35.79 9.03
N SER A 2 52.68 -35.38 10.31
CA SER A 2 51.55 -34.61 10.86
C SER A 2 51.45 -33.15 10.38
N THR A 3 52.59 -32.49 10.10
CA THR A 3 52.63 -31.09 9.63
C THR A 3 52.14 -30.91 8.19
N LEU A 4 52.36 -31.90 7.33
CA LEU A 4 51.84 -31.92 5.96
C LEU A 4 50.31 -32.08 5.94
N LYS A 5 49.76 -32.87 6.87
CA LYS A 5 48.31 -33.06 7.04
C LYS A 5 47.63 -31.80 7.56
N SER A 6 48.23 -31.11 8.53
CA SER A 6 47.70 -29.84 9.06
C SER A 6 47.75 -28.71 8.04
N ALA A 7 48.78 -28.66 7.19
CA ALA A 7 48.86 -27.70 6.09
C ALA A 7 47.76 -27.94 5.04
N GLY A 8 47.49 -29.19 4.68
CA GLY A 8 46.40 -29.55 3.75
C GLY A 8 45.01 -29.21 4.31
N LEU A 9 44.78 -29.46 5.60
CA LEU A 9 43.53 -29.09 6.27
C LEU A 9 43.35 -27.56 6.32
N ALA A 10 44.41 -26.81 6.63
CA ALA A 10 44.36 -25.34 6.64
C ALA A 10 44.08 -24.74 5.25
N ALA A 11 44.62 -25.33 4.18
CA ALA A 11 44.33 -24.88 2.82
C ALA A 11 42.86 -25.15 2.43
N LEU A 12 42.31 -26.30 2.81
CA LEU A 12 40.91 -26.65 2.56
C LEU A 12 39.94 -25.75 3.32
N THR A 13 40.23 -25.40 4.57
CA THR A 13 39.37 -24.48 5.34
C THR A 13 39.39 -23.07 4.76
N LEU A 14 40.55 -22.57 4.34
CA LEU A 14 40.65 -21.26 3.68
C LEU A 14 39.89 -21.21 2.35
N LEU A 15 39.95 -22.26 1.54
CA LEU A 15 39.19 -22.36 0.29
C LEU A 15 37.68 -22.43 0.55
N ALA A 16 37.24 -23.21 1.53
CA ALA A 16 35.82 -23.33 1.87
C ALA A 16 35.24 -22.00 2.40
N VAL A 17 35.99 -21.30 3.27
CA VAL A 17 35.58 -19.98 3.79
C VAL A 17 35.57 -18.93 2.68
N GLY A 18 36.58 -18.92 1.80
CA GLY A 18 36.62 -18.02 0.65
C GLY A 18 35.43 -18.23 -0.31
N ALA A 19 35.10 -19.49 -0.59
CA ALA A 19 33.93 -19.83 -1.40
C ALA A 19 32.61 -19.42 -0.74
N ALA A 20 32.48 -19.59 0.58
CA ALA A 20 31.29 -19.18 1.32
C ALA A 20 31.10 -17.66 1.36
N LEU A 21 32.19 -16.89 1.51
CA LEU A 21 32.15 -15.43 1.49
C LEU A 21 31.83 -14.85 0.11
N LEU A 22 32.25 -15.53 -0.96
CA LEU A 22 31.97 -15.12 -2.33
C LEU A 22 30.60 -15.60 -2.84
N TRP A 23 29.93 -16.49 -2.11
CA TRP A 23 28.62 -17.01 -2.48
C TRP A 23 27.52 -15.96 -2.28
N SER A 24 26.94 -15.49 -3.38
CA SER A 24 25.91 -14.43 -3.41
C SER A 24 24.47 -14.93 -3.23
N GLY A 25 24.28 -16.16 -2.75
CA GLY A 25 22.94 -16.74 -2.51
C GLY A 25 22.17 -17.14 -3.78
N ASN A 26 22.61 -16.70 -4.96
CA ASN A 26 22.04 -17.09 -6.24
C ASN A 26 22.61 -18.44 -6.68
N GLY A 27 21.99 -19.54 -6.21
CA GLY A 27 22.20 -20.86 -6.81
C GLY A 27 21.75 -20.87 -8.28
N PRO A 28 22.18 -21.86 -9.07
CA PRO A 28 21.63 -22.06 -10.42
C PRO A 28 20.12 -22.08 -10.32
N ALA A 29 19.45 -21.08 -10.91
CA ALA A 29 18.00 -21.03 -10.91
C ALA A 29 17.50 -22.38 -11.43
N PRO A 30 16.52 -23.04 -10.76
CA PRO A 30 15.98 -24.27 -11.29
C PRO A 30 15.40 -23.94 -12.66
N PHE A 31 16.05 -24.44 -13.72
CA PHE A 31 15.56 -24.42 -15.09
C PHE A 31 14.22 -25.16 -15.08
N GLY A 32 13.11 -24.45 -14.83
CA GLY A 32 11.80 -25.03 -14.62
C GLY A 32 10.91 -24.40 -13.54
N SER A 33 11.30 -23.30 -12.89
CA SER A 33 10.36 -22.57 -12.02
C SER A 33 9.26 -21.90 -12.85
N PHE A 34 8.06 -22.48 -12.87
CA PHE A 34 6.82 -21.86 -13.38
C PHE A 34 6.37 -20.62 -12.58
N ILE A 35 7.09 -20.28 -11.52
CA ILE A 35 6.90 -19.06 -10.75
C ILE A 35 7.95 -18.06 -11.23
N GLY A 36 7.49 -17.05 -11.97
CA GLY A 36 8.31 -15.92 -12.38
C GLY A 36 8.90 -15.21 -11.16
N GLN A 37 10.13 -14.72 -11.29
CA GLN A 37 10.79 -13.91 -10.26
C GLN A 37 9.82 -12.82 -9.77
N ALA A 38 9.46 -12.86 -8.48
CA ALA A 38 8.54 -11.91 -7.87
C ALA A 38 9.28 -10.59 -7.60
N GLU A 39 9.59 -9.86 -8.66
CA GLU A 39 10.20 -8.55 -8.55
C GLU A 39 9.15 -7.57 -8.05
N ALA A 40 9.33 -7.08 -6.82
CA ALA A 40 8.47 -6.07 -6.21
C ALA A 40 8.64 -4.73 -6.96
N ARG A 41 7.96 -4.59 -8.10
CA ARG A 41 7.95 -3.36 -8.90
C ARG A 41 7.22 -2.26 -8.14
N ILE A 42 7.97 -1.46 -7.39
CA ILE A 42 7.49 -0.24 -6.75
C ILE A 42 6.96 0.71 -7.84
N GLY A 43 5.75 1.24 -7.66
CA GLY A 43 5.17 2.25 -8.55
C GLY A 43 4.10 1.75 -9.53
N ARG A 44 3.94 0.44 -9.74
CA ARG A 44 2.80 -0.09 -10.53
C ARG A 44 1.48 0.28 -9.82
N PRO A 45 0.41 0.72 -10.51
CA PRO A 45 -0.81 1.23 -9.86
C PRO A 45 -1.46 0.27 -8.86
N ALA A 46 -1.23 -1.04 -9.00
CA ALA A 46 -1.73 -2.09 -8.13
C ALA A 46 -0.76 -2.50 -7.00
N THR A 47 0.40 -1.85 -6.86
CA THR A 47 1.32 -2.12 -5.75
C THR A 47 0.99 -1.28 -4.52
N PRO A 48 1.25 -1.78 -3.30
CA PRO A 48 0.98 -1.03 -2.07
C PRO A 48 1.65 0.34 -2.02
N MET A 49 2.90 0.44 -2.53
CA MET A 49 3.69 1.67 -2.58
C MET A 49 3.54 2.44 -3.91
N SER A 50 2.31 2.61 -4.42
CA SER A 50 2.05 3.48 -5.58
C SER A 50 1.31 4.74 -5.16
N TYR A 51 1.91 5.92 -5.41
CA TYR A 51 1.29 7.23 -5.16
C TYR A 51 -0.05 7.38 -5.90
N ALA A 52 -0.14 6.92 -7.15
CA ALA A 52 -1.39 6.91 -7.91
C ALA A 52 -2.47 6.03 -7.25
N GLY A 53 -2.07 4.89 -6.68
CA GLY A 53 -2.95 4.00 -5.93
C GLY A 53 -3.41 4.59 -4.59
N VAL A 54 -2.54 5.31 -3.90
CA VAL A 54 -2.88 6.05 -2.67
C VAL A 54 -3.89 7.14 -2.98
N ALA A 55 -3.63 7.99 -3.99
CA ALA A 55 -4.55 9.06 -4.39
C ALA A 55 -5.96 8.53 -4.67
N ARG A 56 -6.09 7.47 -5.48
CA ARG A 56 -7.40 6.84 -5.77
C ARG A 56 -8.09 6.26 -4.52
N ARG A 57 -7.34 5.67 -3.60
CA ARG A 57 -7.89 5.14 -2.32
C ARG A 57 -8.36 6.27 -1.40
N THR A 58 -7.58 7.34 -1.30
CA THR A 58 -7.95 8.53 -0.52
C THR A 58 -9.20 9.16 -1.08
N THR A 59 -9.31 9.39 -2.41
CA THR A 59 -10.53 9.93 -3.03
C THR A 59 -11.75 9.04 -2.77
N ARG A 60 -11.62 7.71 -2.91
CA ARG A 60 -12.73 6.80 -2.63
C ARG A 60 -13.18 6.86 -1.18
N ARG A 61 -12.24 6.90 -0.22
CA ARG A 61 -12.55 7.07 1.20
C ARG A 61 -13.19 8.42 1.46
N SER A 62 -12.62 9.51 0.97
CA SER A 62 -13.13 10.86 1.20
C SER A 62 -14.52 11.05 0.61
N VAL A 63 -14.81 10.48 -0.56
CA VAL A 63 -16.15 10.50 -1.15
C VAL A 63 -17.13 9.69 -0.29
N ALA A 64 -16.76 8.48 0.15
CA ALA A 64 -17.65 7.66 0.98
C ALA A 64 -17.97 8.34 2.33
N TYR A 65 -16.95 8.83 3.03
CA TYR A 65 -17.13 9.52 4.31
C TYR A 65 -17.78 10.90 4.14
N GLY A 66 -17.42 11.65 3.10
CA GLY A 66 -18.00 12.96 2.80
C GLY A 66 -19.48 12.88 2.41
N ALA A 67 -19.85 11.87 1.62
CA ALA A 67 -21.26 11.62 1.28
C ALA A 67 -22.08 11.21 2.51
N ALA A 68 -21.53 10.36 3.40
CA ALA A 68 -22.18 10.00 4.65
C ALA A 68 -22.38 11.22 5.57
N ALA A 69 -21.36 12.07 5.70
CA ALA A 69 -21.46 13.30 6.49
C ALA A 69 -22.46 14.30 5.88
N GLY A 70 -22.47 14.46 4.55
CA GLY A 70 -23.43 15.31 3.85
C GLY A 70 -24.87 14.81 3.99
N ALA A 71 -25.09 13.49 3.92
CA ALA A 71 -26.40 12.89 4.14
C ALA A 71 -26.89 13.04 5.58
N ALA A 72 -26.00 12.89 6.57
CA ALA A 72 -26.32 13.12 7.97
C ALA A 72 -26.69 14.59 8.23
N ALA A 73 -25.93 15.54 7.68
CA ALA A 73 -26.23 16.97 7.79
C ALA A 73 -27.56 17.33 7.10
N ALA A 74 -27.83 16.80 5.91
CA ALA A 74 -29.10 17.00 5.24
C ALA A 74 -30.26 16.45 6.08
N GLY A 75 -30.11 15.23 6.63
CA GLY A 75 -31.09 14.64 7.53
C GLY A 75 -31.43 15.54 8.72
N THR A 76 -30.42 16.06 9.43
CA THR A 76 -30.67 16.93 10.59
C THR A 76 -31.36 18.23 10.21
N TYR A 77 -31.07 18.82 9.04
CA TYR A 77 -31.78 19.99 8.55
C TYR A 77 -33.27 19.73 8.27
N TYR A 78 -33.62 18.55 7.76
CA TYR A 78 -35.02 18.17 7.55
C TYR A 78 -35.77 17.87 8.86
N TYR A 79 -35.09 17.33 9.88
CA TYR A 79 -35.71 17.03 11.17
C TYR A 79 -35.82 18.22 12.14
N ALA A 80 -35.04 19.29 11.94
CA ALA A 80 -35.02 20.44 12.85
C ALA A 80 -36.32 21.28 12.84
N ALA A 81 -37.16 21.18 11.80
CA ALA A 81 -38.46 21.85 11.75
C ALA A 81 -39.47 21.04 10.90
N PRO A 82 -40.25 20.11 11.49
CA PRO A 82 -41.20 19.30 10.74
C PRO A 82 -42.24 20.19 10.05
N GLY A 83 -42.27 20.15 8.71
CA GLY A 83 -43.17 20.94 7.87
C GLY A 83 -42.55 22.18 7.24
N CYS A 84 -41.35 22.60 7.66
CA CYS A 84 -40.66 23.74 7.06
C CYS A 84 -39.45 23.26 6.25
N ARG A 85 -39.30 23.73 5.01
CA ARG A 85 -38.14 23.42 4.17
C ARG A 85 -37.15 24.60 4.17
N GLN A 86 -35.85 24.31 4.20
CA GLN A 86 -34.85 25.34 3.90
C GLN A 86 -34.91 25.71 2.41
N VAL A 87 -34.90 27.01 2.14
CA VAL A 87 -34.71 27.57 0.81
C VAL A 87 -33.65 28.65 0.84
N VAL A 88 -32.94 28.78 -0.27
CA VAL A 88 -31.98 29.87 -0.48
C VAL A 88 -32.72 30.99 -1.20
N ASN A 89 -32.68 32.22 -0.65
CA ASN A 89 -33.25 33.38 -1.31
C ASN A 89 -32.32 33.93 -2.41
N SER A 90 -32.77 34.90 -3.20
CA SER A 90 -31.97 35.53 -4.26
C SER A 90 -30.68 36.22 -3.76
N TYR A 91 -30.61 36.50 -2.46
CA TYR A 91 -29.46 37.10 -1.78
C TYR A 91 -28.52 36.05 -1.14
N GLY A 92 -28.77 34.75 -1.35
CA GLY A 92 -27.94 33.67 -0.84
C GLY A 92 -28.15 33.32 0.64
N GLN A 93 -29.18 33.87 1.29
CA GLN A 93 -29.49 33.58 2.69
C GLN A 93 -30.34 32.31 2.81
N ILE A 94 -30.02 31.49 3.80
CA ILE A 94 -30.78 30.28 4.16
C ILE A 94 -31.95 30.70 5.06
N VAL A 95 -33.18 30.56 4.56
CA VAL A 95 -34.40 30.84 5.32
C VAL A 95 -35.32 29.62 5.33
N TYR A 96 -36.02 29.41 6.45
CA TYR A 96 -37.03 28.35 6.55
C TYR A 96 -38.36 28.86 6.00
N ARG A 97 -38.93 28.13 5.03
CA ARG A 97 -40.31 28.35 4.57
C ARG A 97 -41.18 27.18 5.00
N CYS A 98 -42.14 27.48 5.87
CA CYS A 98 -43.26 26.60 6.19
C CYS A 98 -44.41 26.89 5.20
N PRO A 99 -45.33 25.93 4.96
CA PRO A 99 -46.56 26.19 4.22
C PRO A 99 -47.39 27.30 4.87
#